data_AF-S7V8H5-F1
#
_entry.id   AF-S7V8H5-F1
#
_cell.length_a   1.000
_cell.length_b   1.000
_cell.length_c   1.000
_cell.angle_alpha   90.00
_cell.angle_beta   90.00
_cell.angle_gamma   90.00
#
_symmetry.space_group_name_H-M   'P 1'
#
loop_
_entity.id
_entity.type
_entity.pdbx_description
1 polymer ?
#
loop_
_entity_poly.entity_id
_entity_poly.type
_entity_poly.pdbx_seq_one_letter_code
_entity_poly.pdbx_strand_id
1 'polypeptide(L)' 'MTFRKGQHIEVFQRSEDESWEDYMDEYIGCHGIIVDPDTSVNDPDALIEVSLEGKGTHRLPQDCLRALNH' A
#
# COMPACT_ATOMS: atom_id res chain seq x y z
N MET A 1 0.51 -12.82 0.29
CA MET A 1 -0.51 -12.59 1.36
C MET A 1 -1.57 -11.69 0.74
N THR A 2 -2.86 -11.90 1.00
CA THR A 2 -3.92 -11.09 0.37
C THR A 2 -4.39 -10.00 1.32
N PHE A 3 -4.33 -8.75 0.90
CA PHE A 3 -4.87 -7.61 1.64
C PHE A 3 -6.40 -7.60 1.60
N ARG A 4 -7.02 -7.06 2.65
CA ARG A 4 -8.48 -6.92 2.75
C ARG A 4 -8.86 -5.47 2.95
N LYS A 5 -9.99 -5.06 2.37
CA LYS A 5 -10.57 -3.74 2.61
C LYS A 5 -10.76 -3.48 4.11
N GLY A 6 -10.34 -2.31 4.57
CA GLY A 6 -10.38 -1.89 5.98
C GLY A 6 -9.24 -2.46 6.84
N GLN A 7 -8.32 -3.22 6.27
CA GLN A 7 -7.15 -3.72 6.99
C GLN A 7 -6.15 -2.58 7.22
N HIS A 8 -5.60 -2.51 8.43
CA HIS A 8 -4.52 -1.57 8.74
C HIS A 8 -3.21 -2.05 8.13
N ILE A 9 -2.47 -1.11 7.53
CA ILE A 9 -1.18 -1.37 6.91
C ILE A 9 -0.15 -0.32 7.33
N GLU A 10 1.11 -0.68 7.13
CA GLU A 10 2.27 0.20 7.17
C GLU A 10 3.01 0.05 5.84
N VAL A 11 3.45 1.17 5.28
CA VAL A 11 4.42 1.16 4.18
C VAL A 11 5.80 0.92 4.82
N PHE A 12 6.32 -0.30 4.77
CA PHE A 12 7.49 -0.67 5.57
C PHE A 12 8.83 -0.56 4.81
N GLN A 13 8.77 -0.48 3.48
CA GLN A 13 9.93 -0.37 2.61
C GLN A 13 9.57 0.37 1.32
N ARG A 14 10.58 0.77 0.55
CA ARG A 14 10.39 1.19 -0.84
C ARG A 14 9.99 -0.01 -1.71
N SER A 15 9.16 0.21 -2.73
CA SER A 15 8.88 -0.82 -3.72
C SER A 15 10.03 -0.94 -4.72
N GLU A 16 10.20 -2.13 -5.29
CA GLU A 16 11.08 -2.36 -6.45
C GLU A 16 10.37 -2.12 -7.79
N ASP A 17 9.07 -1.79 -7.75
CA ASP A 17 8.25 -1.50 -8.93
C ASP A 17 8.65 -0.17 -9.59
N GLU A 18 8.54 -0.11 -10.92
CA GLU A 18 8.83 1.08 -11.72
C GLU A 18 7.89 2.26 -11.41
N SER A 19 6.74 1.98 -10.80
CA SER A 19 5.76 2.97 -10.37
C SER A 19 6.17 3.70 -9.08
N TRP A 20 7.24 3.27 -8.41
CA TRP A 20 7.74 3.91 -7.20
C TRP A 20 8.61 5.13 -7.53
N GLU A 21 8.14 6.30 -7.12
CA GLU A 21 8.80 7.58 -7.36
C GLU A 21 9.55 8.06 -6.10
N ASP A 22 10.58 8.91 -6.26
CA ASP A 22 11.41 9.38 -5.14
C ASP A 22 10.61 10.06 -4.01
N TYR A 23 9.49 10.72 -4.33
CA TYR A 23 8.63 11.35 -3.32
C TYR A 23 7.88 10.34 -2.44
N MET A 24 7.73 9.09 -2.91
CA MET A 24 7.06 8.02 -2.17
C MET A 24 7.91 7.47 -1.04
N ASP A 25 9.22 7.73 -1.02
CA ASP A 25 10.09 7.39 0.11
C ASP A 25 9.62 8.08 1.41
N GLU A 26 8.92 9.21 1.31
CA GLU A 26 8.28 9.85 2.47
C GLU A 26 7.12 9.04 3.06
N TYR A 27 6.59 8.08 2.32
CA TYR A 27 5.52 7.20 2.81
C TYR A 27 6.08 6.07 3.66
N ILE A 28 7.38 5.77 3.60
CA ILE A 28 7.99 4.70 4.39
C ILE A 28 7.87 5.04 5.88
N GLY A 29 7.27 4.12 6.64
CA GLY A 29 6.88 4.29 8.04
C GLY A 29 5.51 4.91 8.25
N CYS A 30 4.80 5.34 7.19
CA CYS A 30 3.42 5.79 7.31
C CYS A 30 2.46 4.62 7.49
N HIS A 31 1.45 4.87 8.32
CA HIS A 31 0.35 3.94 8.54
C HIS A 31 -0.86 4.36 7.72
N GLY A 32 -1.71 3.39 7.43
CA GLY A 32 -2.92 3.62 6.67
C GLY A 32 -3.86 2.44 6.71
N ILE A 33 -4.89 2.53 5.88
CA ILE A 33 -5.88 1.46 5.70
C ILE A 33 -6.04 1.11 4.24
N ILE A 34 -6.32 -0.15 3.96
CA ILE A 34 -6.72 -0.58 2.62
C ILE A 34 -8.12 -0.03 2.31
N VAL A 35 -8.22 0.84 1.32
CA VAL A 35 -9.50 1.36 0.82
C VAL A 35 -10.08 0.37 -0.19
N ASP A 36 -9.23 -0.11 -1.09
CA ASP A 36 -9.59 -1.04 -2.13
C ASP A 36 -8.42 -2.02 -2.40
N PRO A 37 -8.57 -3.30 -2.01
CA PRO A 37 -7.53 -4.31 -2.19
C PRO A 37 -7.38 -4.79 -3.63
N ASP A 38 -8.27 -4.39 -4.56
CA ASP A 38 -8.38 -5.07 -5.85
C ASP A 38 -9.17 -4.25 -6.89
N THR A 39 -8.49 -3.80 -7.95
CA THR A 39 -9.16 -3.47 -9.22
C THR A 39 -9.10 -4.61 -10.25
N SER A 40 -8.29 -5.65 -10.05
CA SER A 40 -8.16 -6.83 -10.91
C SER A 40 -7.69 -8.07 -10.14
N VAL A 41 -8.54 -9.10 -10.10
CA VAL A 41 -8.42 -10.35 -9.34
C VAL A 41 -7.02 -11.01 -9.44
N ASN A 42 -6.31 -11.07 -8.31
CA ASN A 42 -5.08 -11.86 -8.06
C ASN A 42 -3.82 -11.52 -8.88
N ASP A 43 -3.66 -10.29 -9.36
CA ASP A 43 -2.39 -9.89 -9.98
C ASP A 43 -1.40 -9.40 -8.90
N PRO A 44 -0.22 -10.03 -8.74
CA PRO A 44 0.78 -9.61 -7.74
C PRO A 44 1.37 -8.23 -8.05
N ASP A 45 1.32 -7.80 -9.31
CA ASP A 45 1.78 -6.49 -9.77
C ASP A 45 0.64 -5.44 -9.74
N ALA A 46 -0.56 -5.79 -9.23
CA ALA A 46 -1.64 -4.82 -9.09
C ALA A 46 -1.38 -3.83 -7.95
N LEU A 47 -1.55 -2.55 -8.28
CA LEU A 47 -1.59 -1.48 -7.30
C LEU A 47 -2.83 -1.58 -6.40
N ILE A 48 -2.62 -1.40 -5.10
CA ILE A 48 -3.66 -1.38 -4.07
C ILE A 48 -3.94 0.05 -3.67
N GLU A 49 -5.22 0.41 -3.56
CA GLU A 49 -5.62 1.71 -3.07
C GLU A 49 -5.62 1.73 -1.54
N VAL A 50 -4.76 2.57 -0.98
CA VAL A 50 -4.58 2.76 0.46
C VAL A 50 -4.83 4.20 0.85
N SER A 51 -5.39 4.43 2.03
CA SER A 51 -5.49 5.75 2.63
C SER A 51 -4.43 5.88 3.71
N LEU A 52 -3.40 6.68 3.44
CA LEU A 52 -2.31 6.97 4.37
C LEU A 52 -2.67 8.14 5.28
N GLU A 53 -2.39 7.99 6.56
CA GLU A 53 -2.67 9.02 7.56
C GLU A 53 -1.90 10.31 7.26
N GLY A 54 -2.61 11.43 7.07
CA GLY A 54 -2.02 12.73 6.79
C GLY A 54 -1.50 12.94 5.36
N LYS A 55 -1.51 11.90 4.50
CA LYS A 55 -1.08 11.99 3.10
C LYS A 55 -2.21 11.77 2.09
N GLY A 56 -3.36 11.22 2.53
CA GLY A 56 -4.54 11.01 1.69
C GLY A 56 -4.57 9.62 1.04
N THR A 57 -5.35 9.47 -0.03
CA THR A 57 -5.51 8.18 -0.72
C THR A 57 -4.52 8.05 -1.88
N HIS A 58 -3.77 6.95 -1.90
CA HIS A 58 -2.73 6.65 -2.87
C HIS A 58 -2.84 5.21 -3.35
N ARG A 59 -2.31 4.94 -4.54
CA ARG A 59 -2.20 3.59 -5.08
C ARG A 59 -0.76 3.14 -4.97
N LEU A 60 -0.52 2.09 -4.18
CA LEU A 60 0.82 1.59 -3.90
C LEU A 60 0.93 0.11 -4.30
N PRO A 61 2.13 -0.32 -4.74
CA PRO A 61 2.44 -1.73 -4.92
C PRO A 61 2.21 -2.55 -3.65
N GLN A 62 1.94 -3.85 -3.79
CA GLN A 62 1.66 -4.70 -2.62
C GLN A 62 2.92 -5.03 -1.81
N ASP A 63 4.08 -5.03 -2.45
CA ASP A 63 5.36 -5.47 -1.88
C ASP A 63 5.91 -4.48 -0.84
N CYS A 64 5.54 -3.21 -0.93
CA CYS A 64 5.92 -2.17 0.04
C CYS A 64 4.99 -2.10 1.25
N LEU A 65 3.86 -2.80 1.21
CA LEU A 65 2.84 -2.79 2.26
C LEU A 65 3.01 -3.98 3.22
N ARG A 66 2.83 -3.72 4.51
CA ARG A 66 2.78 -4.74 5.56
C ARG A 66 1.49 -4.62 6.34
N ALA A 67 0.76 -5.72 6.44
CA ALA A 67 -0.43 -5.79 7.29
C ALA A 67 -0.06 -5.65 8.77
N LEU A 68 -0.71 -4.71 9.46
CA LEU A 68 -0.65 -4.57 10.90
C LEU A 68 -1.81 -5.37 11.49
N ASN A 69 -1.52 -6.58 11.98
CA ASN A 69 -2.47 -7.33 12.80
C ASN A 69 -2.30 -6.86 14.26
N HIS A 70 -3.25 -6.06 14.75
CA HIS A 70 -3.36 -5.69 16.16
C HIS A 70 -4.66 -6.25 16.76
#